data_AF-A0A3D5FN63-F1
#
_entry.id   AF-A0A3D5FN63-F1
#
_cell.length_a   1.000
_cell.length_b   1.000
_cell.length_c   1.000
_cell.angle_alpha   90.00
_cell.angle_beta   90.00
_cell.angle_gamma   90.00
#
_symmetry.space_group_name_H-M   'P 1'
#
loop_
_entity.id
_entity.type
_entity.pdbx_description
1 polymer ?
#
loop_
_entity_poly.entity_id
_entity_poly.type
_entity_poly.pdbx_seq_one_letter_code
_entity_poly.pdbx_strand_id
1 'polypeptide(L)'
;MPDNPTTHEPTIHASKQVALTDEDRLILDSVDGFCADGLALKKWWEEADAADGYTDSFEVIHTLNRPESSLGFFGEAPLDRGTMPVMGVVDEVLYDRPKVAGRWAEDAARWNRDQIREFVLHYFMRVSDCRQPEKVIEIPGEAPGEEVERQGMSFKQVYYKLKGSGEVGKFPADEEGTILDLRQIGDVYEWVIVKLRVWDFTVAIQPVGVGGPKLTVPLKEESYLLLTPDFIVDEENPEEGLLGEYGFGYTFIKNPSRGPFAYGPGEFEAAFQRINFRVRENGETNVRMIFVSNRPDKIMNLPFDPVGWSFSLADLVSFGMASRYLQPVKDSLEGLPLKGGNMDPTMAAMGLLNTMTGGQAASRFDLSSDELYKGFLVQHSRQHYQTIMGSHATWRQIPDWLDEQSVPQWVVAGESA
;
A
#
# COMPACT_ATOMS: atom_id res chain seq x y z
N MET A 1 26.84 35.50 15.82
CA MET A 1 27.41 34.18 16.15
C MET A 1 26.34 33.19 15.81
N PRO A 2 26.58 32.20 14.93
CA PRO A 2 25.57 31.18 14.68
C PRO A 2 25.49 30.30 15.93
N ASP A 3 24.29 30.16 16.48
CA ASP A 3 24.01 29.24 17.58
C ASP A 3 24.33 27.82 17.11
N ASN A 4 25.14 27.11 17.89
CA ASN A 4 25.40 25.69 17.64
C ASN A 4 24.07 24.95 17.71
N PRO A 5 23.71 24.13 16.71
CA PRO A 5 22.54 23.29 16.80
C PRO A 5 22.71 22.36 18.00
N THR A 6 21.79 22.47 18.95
CA THR A 6 21.65 21.56 20.08
C THR A 6 21.48 20.15 19.51
N THR A 7 22.51 19.32 19.64
CA THR A 7 22.41 17.88 19.43
C THR A 7 21.42 17.35 20.45
N HIS A 8 20.17 17.12 20.01
CA HIS A 8 19.22 16.33 20.78
C HIS A 8 19.80 14.92 20.87
N GLU A 9 20.34 14.55 22.04
CA GLU A 9 20.59 13.15 22.33
C GLU A 9 19.23 12.42 22.18
N PRO A 10 19.12 11.41 21.31
CA PRO A 10 17.89 10.65 21.18
C PRO A 10 17.63 10.07 22.56
N THR A 11 16.57 10.56 23.20
CA THR A 11 16.12 10.00 24.46
C THR A 11 15.59 8.63 24.10
N ILE A 12 16.44 7.62 24.21
CA ILE A 12 16.02 6.23 24.19
C ILE A 12 15.10 6.11 25.39
N HIS A 13 13.79 6.27 25.15
CA HIS A 13 12.79 6.03 26.16
C HIS A 13 13.10 4.65 26.69
N ALA A 14 13.44 4.55 27.98
CA ALA A 14 13.66 3.29 28.65
C ALA A 14 12.31 2.56 28.63
N SER A 15 12.04 1.89 27.51
CA SER A 15 10.72 1.42 27.17
C SER A 15 10.36 0.37 28.20
N LYS A 16 9.14 0.43 28.73
CA LYS A 16 8.60 -0.72 29.47
C LYS A 16 8.71 -1.92 28.54
N GLN A 17 9.52 -2.92 28.89
CA GLN A 17 9.64 -4.12 28.07
C GLN A 17 8.28 -4.80 27.99
N VAL A 18 7.68 -4.77 26.80
CA VAL A 18 6.45 -5.50 26.49
C VAL A 18 6.85 -6.92 26.07
N ALA A 19 6.25 -7.93 26.71
CA ALA A 19 6.57 -9.32 26.42
C ALA A 19 6.07 -9.72 25.02
N LEU A 20 6.93 -10.37 24.23
CA LEU A 20 6.60 -10.89 22.91
C LEU A 20 5.75 -12.17 23.00
N THR A 21 4.67 -12.20 22.24
CA THR A 21 3.79 -13.38 22.07
C THR A 21 4.40 -14.39 21.08
N ASP A 22 3.79 -15.57 20.94
CA ASP A 22 4.21 -16.54 19.92
C ASP A 22 3.90 -16.06 18.50
N GLU A 23 2.81 -15.32 18.30
CA GLU A 23 2.48 -14.70 17.02
C GLU A 23 3.49 -13.61 16.65
N ASP A 24 3.91 -12.80 17.65
CA ASP A 24 4.96 -11.80 17.46
C ASP A 24 6.25 -12.46 16.95
N ARG A 25 6.63 -13.62 17.53
CA ARG A 25 7.82 -14.38 17.09
C ARG A 25 7.73 -14.86 15.64
N LEU A 26 6.56 -15.31 15.19
CA LEU A 26 6.38 -15.73 13.78
C LEU A 26 6.66 -14.60 12.79
N ILE A 27 6.22 -13.39 13.12
CA ILE A 27 6.49 -12.20 12.31
C ILE A 27 7.98 -11.88 12.34
N LEU A 28 8.57 -11.82 13.53
CA LEU A 28 9.97 -11.47 13.74
C LEU A 28 10.95 -12.46 13.08
N ASP A 29 10.64 -13.76 13.13
CA ASP A 29 11.45 -14.82 12.50
C ASP A 29 11.44 -14.73 10.96
N SER A 30 10.48 -14.01 10.37
CA SER A 30 10.35 -13.84 8.92
C SER A 30 11.01 -12.57 8.36
N VAL A 31 11.44 -11.65 9.24
CA VAL A 31 11.93 -10.30 8.89
C VAL A 31 13.06 -10.34 7.88
N ASP A 32 14.09 -11.16 8.12
CA ASP A 32 15.27 -11.20 7.25
C ASP A 32 14.94 -11.65 5.82
N GLY A 33 14.03 -12.63 5.68
CA GLY A 33 13.58 -13.14 4.38
C GLY A 33 12.81 -12.08 3.59
N PHE A 34 11.83 -11.42 4.22
CA PHE A 34 11.07 -10.34 3.58
C PHE A 34 11.94 -9.12 3.31
N CYS A 35 12.91 -8.81 4.17
CA CYS A 35 13.89 -7.76 3.94
C CYS A 35 14.69 -8.02 2.67
N ALA A 36 15.25 -9.23 2.52
CA ALA A 36 16.04 -9.60 1.35
C ALA A 36 15.20 -9.51 0.06
N ASP A 37 13.98 -10.05 0.06
CA ASP A 37 13.06 -9.98 -1.08
C ASP A 37 12.68 -8.54 -1.41
N GLY A 38 12.39 -7.71 -0.41
CA GLY A 38 12.07 -6.29 -0.57
C GLY A 38 13.21 -5.48 -1.20
N LEU A 39 14.45 -5.72 -0.76
CA LEU A 39 15.65 -5.08 -1.32
C LEU A 39 15.92 -5.54 -2.75
N ALA A 40 15.72 -6.83 -3.04
CA ALA A 40 15.84 -7.36 -4.39
C ALA A 40 14.80 -6.74 -5.34
N LEU A 41 13.53 -6.62 -4.89
CA LEU A 41 12.47 -5.94 -5.64
C LEU A 41 12.79 -4.45 -5.87
N LYS A 42 13.26 -3.74 -4.84
CA LYS A 42 13.69 -2.33 -4.96
C LYS A 42 14.76 -2.19 -6.03
N LYS A 43 15.82 -2.99 -5.94
CA LYS A 43 16.94 -2.95 -6.89
C LYS A 43 16.48 -3.25 -8.32
N TRP A 44 15.71 -4.33 -8.48
CA TRP A 44 15.16 -4.69 -9.79
C TRP A 44 14.33 -3.56 -10.38
N TRP A 45 13.46 -2.95 -9.58
CA TRP A 45 12.63 -1.85 -10.02
C TRP A 45 13.47 -0.62 -10.43
N GLU A 46 14.48 -0.25 -9.66
CA GLU A 46 15.38 0.86 -10.00
C GLU A 46 16.11 0.61 -11.34
N GLU A 47 16.56 -0.61 -11.59
CA GLU A 47 17.19 -1.01 -12.84
C GLU A 47 16.19 -1.00 -14.02
N ALA A 48 14.98 -1.52 -13.81
CA ALA A 48 13.93 -1.56 -14.83
C ALA A 48 13.45 -0.14 -15.19
N ASP A 49 13.25 0.72 -14.21
CA ASP A 49 12.81 2.11 -14.39
C ASP A 49 13.87 2.93 -15.14
N ALA A 50 15.15 2.78 -14.79
CA ALA A 50 16.24 3.45 -15.47
C ALA A 50 16.41 3.01 -16.93
N ALA A 51 16.03 1.77 -17.26
CA ALA A 51 16.17 1.20 -18.59
C ALA A 51 14.88 1.27 -19.45
N ASP A 52 13.78 1.79 -18.92
CA ASP A 52 12.44 1.65 -19.50
C ASP A 52 12.12 0.18 -19.84
N GLY A 53 12.51 -0.72 -18.93
CA GLY A 53 12.58 -2.17 -19.12
C GLY A 53 11.30 -2.94 -18.77
N TYR A 54 10.16 -2.26 -18.63
CA TYR A 54 8.88 -2.89 -18.31
C TYR A 54 8.41 -3.79 -19.46
N THR A 55 7.89 -4.98 -19.16
CA THR A 55 7.51 -5.95 -20.22
C THR A 55 6.13 -5.64 -20.82
N ASP A 56 5.20 -5.20 -20.00
CA ASP A 56 3.85 -4.79 -20.40
C ASP A 56 3.40 -3.62 -19.53
N SER A 57 3.30 -2.44 -20.12
CA SER A 57 2.99 -1.20 -19.42
C SER A 57 1.71 -0.59 -19.96
N PHE A 58 0.88 -0.03 -19.09
CA PHE A 58 -0.40 0.56 -19.45
C PHE A 58 -0.68 1.83 -18.64
N GLU A 59 -1.41 2.77 -19.23
CA GLU A 59 -1.78 4.02 -18.56
C GLU A 59 -2.86 3.75 -17.50
N VAL A 60 -2.65 4.27 -16.29
CA VAL A 60 -3.64 4.26 -15.21
C VAL A 60 -4.32 5.63 -15.20
N ILE A 61 -5.41 5.76 -15.95
CA ILE A 61 -6.08 7.06 -16.15
C ILE A 61 -6.93 7.45 -14.94
N HIS A 62 -6.71 8.66 -14.41
CA HIS A 62 -7.59 9.31 -13.42
C HIS A 62 -8.38 10.47 -14.04
N THR A 63 -9.66 10.60 -13.66
CA THR A 63 -10.62 11.52 -14.30
C THR A 63 -10.81 12.88 -13.60
N LEU A 64 -10.33 13.07 -12.36
CA LEU A 64 -10.65 14.26 -11.56
C LEU A 64 -9.46 15.22 -11.36
N ASN A 65 -8.26 14.71 -11.09
CA ASN A 65 -7.00 15.47 -11.12
C ASN A 65 -5.97 14.58 -11.81
N ARG A 66 -5.53 14.98 -13.01
CA ARG A 66 -4.61 14.14 -13.78
C ARG A 66 -3.25 14.14 -13.08
N PRO A 67 -2.72 12.97 -12.67
CA PRO A 67 -1.31 12.88 -12.31
C PRO A 67 -0.46 13.33 -13.49
N GLU A 68 0.77 13.77 -13.23
CA GLU A 68 1.71 14.12 -14.30
C GLU A 68 2.06 12.86 -15.10
N SER A 69 2.20 11.74 -14.40
CA SER A 69 2.29 10.41 -14.98
C SER A 69 1.67 9.36 -14.04
N SER A 70 1.02 8.34 -14.60
CA SER A 70 0.56 7.17 -13.85
C SER A 70 0.60 5.95 -14.75
N LEU A 71 1.44 4.98 -14.37
CA LEU A 71 1.84 3.85 -15.19
C LEU A 71 1.66 2.56 -14.38
N GLY A 72 0.84 1.65 -14.87
CA GLY A 72 0.82 0.27 -14.40
C GLY A 72 1.73 -0.60 -15.25
N PHE A 73 2.34 -1.64 -14.67
CA PHE A 73 3.20 -2.54 -15.42
C PHE A 73 3.19 -3.99 -14.89
N PHE A 74 3.63 -4.90 -15.75
CA PHE A 74 4.04 -6.27 -15.42
C PHE A 74 5.53 -6.50 -15.72
N GLY A 75 6.13 -7.44 -15.00
CA GLY A 75 7.52 -7.83 -15.21
C GLY A 75 7.88 -9.13 -14.51
N GLU A 76 9.18 -9.43 -14.50
CA GLU A 76 9.76 -10.59 -13.81
C GLU A 76 10.97 -10.14 -13.00
N ALA A 77 10.90 -10.31 -11.67
CA ALA A 77 11.96 -9.91 -10.75
C ALA A 77 12.79 -11.12 -10.32
N PRO A 78 14.14 -11.06 -10.38
CA PRO A 78 15.00 -12.10 -9.84
C PRO A 78 15.07 -11.98 -8.31
N LEU A 79 14.60 -13.00 -7.60
CA LEU A 79 14.77 -13.14 -6.15
C LEU A 79 15.69 -14.32 -5.83
N ASP A 80 16.15 -14.44 -4.59
CA ASP A 80 17.01 -15.55 -4.15
C ASP A 80 16.34 -16.92 -4.33
N ARG A 81 15.01 -16.96 -4.20
CA ARG A 81 14.18 -18.15 -4.43
C ARG A 81 13.83 -18.42 -5.89
N GLY A 82 14.29 -17.59 -6.82
CA GLY A 82 14.06 -17.70 -8.26
C GLY A 82 13.37 -16.48 -8.86
N THR A 83 13.12 -16.53 -10.16
CA THR A 83 12.39 -15.48 -10.88
C THR A 83 10.92 -15.48 -10.47
N MET A 84 10.40 -14.30 -10.14
CA MET A 84 9.03 -14.10 -9.70
C MET A 84 8.29 -13.18 -10.66
N PRO A 85 7.09 -13.56 -11.14
CA PRO A 85 6.24 -12.64 -11.88
C PRO A 85 5.74 -11.53 -10.96
N VAL A 86 5.91 -10.28 -11.39
CA VAL A 86 5.56 -9.09 -10.60
C VAL A 86 4.61 -8.18 -11.38
N MET A 87 3.89 -7.36 -10.61
CA MET A 87 3.07 -6.27 -11.10
C MET A 87 3.32 -5.04 -10.25
N GLY A 88 3.17 -3.86 -10.84
CA GLY A 88 3.39 -2.62 -10.11
C GLY A 88 2.72 -1.42 -10.72
N VAL A 89 2.74 -0.33 -9.96
CA VAL A 89 2.27 0.98 -10.40
C VAL A 89 3.24 2.05 -9.97
N VAL A 90 3.46 3.03 -10.85
CA VAL A 90 4.21 4.26 -10.61
C VAL A 90 3.25 5.41 -10.77
N ASP A 91 3.14 6.25 -9.75
CA ASP A 91 2.31 7.46 -9.74
C ASP A 91 3.18 8.68 -9.46
N GLU A 92 3.04 9.73 -10.27
CA GLU A 92 3.69 11.02 -10.04
C GLU A 92 2.65 12.14 -9.97
N VAL A 93 2.66 12.86 -8.85
CA VAL A 93 1.66 13.88 -8.54
C VAL A 93 2.34 15.14 -8.04
N LEU A 94 1.91 16.29 -8.55
CA LEU A 94 2.28 17.57 -7.95
C LEU A 94 1.70 17.66 -6.53
N TYR A 95 2.58 17.78 -5.53
CA TYR A 95 2.19 17.90 -4.14
C TYR A 95 1.89 19.35 -3.77
N ASP A 96 2.89 20.23 -3.88
CA ASP A 96 2.72 21.63 -3.48
C ASP A 96 3.62 22.58 -4.28
N ARG A 97 3.26 23.87 -4.21
CA ARG A 97 4.05 24.96 -4.77
C ARG A 97 4.12 26.10 -3.76
N PRO A 98 5.30 26.73 -3.57
CA PRO A 98 5.41 27.92 -2.75
C PRO A 98 4.49 29.02 -3.29
N LYS A 99 3.78 29.71 -2.38
CA LYS A 99 2.89 30.84 -2.75
C LYS A 99 3.64 32.15 -2.99
N VAL A 100 4.97 32.15 -2.84
CA VAL A 100 5.82 33.35 -2.89
C VAL A 100 6.50 33.46 -4.25
N ALA A 101 6.29 34.59 -4.94
CA ALA A 101 6.95 34.89 -6.22
C ALA A 101 7.93 36.08 -6.10
N GLY A 102 8.84 36.21 -7.07
CA GLY A 102 9.75 37.35 -7.18
C GLY A 102 11.01 37.21 -6.31
N ARG A 103 11.48 38.31 -5.72
CA ARG A 103 12.80 38.41 -5.05
C ARG A 103 13.04 37.45 -3.87
N TRP A 104 12.00 36.79 -3.37
CA TRP A 104 12.06 35.87 -2.23
C TRP A 104 11.90 34.40 -2.65
N ALA A 105 11.81 34.11 -3.96
CA ALA A 105 11.50 32.77 -4.45
C ALA A 105 12.55 31.74 -4.03
N GLU A 106 13.84 32.08 -4.10
CA GLU A 106 14.92 31.15 -3.73
C GLU A 106 14.94 30.84 -2.23
N ASP A 107 14.80 31.85 -1.37
CA ASP A 107 14.73 31.65 0.08
C ASP A 107 13.48 30.85 0.46
N ALA A 108 12.35 31.12 -0.19
CA ALA A 108 11.11 30.37 0.00
C ALA A 108 11.25 28.91 -0.46
N ALA A 109 11.98 28.66 -1.55
CA ALA A 109 12.22 27.30 -2.04
C ALA A 109 13.10 26.50 -1.07
N ARG A 110 14.18 27.10 -0.54
CA ARG A 110 15.02 26.48 0.50
C ARG A 110 14.24 26.22 1.78
N TRP A 111 13.44 27.19 2.23
CA TRP A 111 12.57 27.00 3.38
C TRP A 111 11.55 25.89 3.14
N ASN A 112 10.90 25.83 1.98
CA ASN A 112 9.99 24.74 1.61
C ASN A 112 10.69 23.38 1.60
N ARG A 113 11.94 23.30 1.11
CA ARG A 113 12.75 22.08 1.18
C ARG A 113 12.91 21.60 2.62
N ASP A 114 13.26 22.50 3.54
CA ASP A 114 13.47 22.15 4.95
C ASP A 114 12.15 21.68 5.61
N GLN A 115 11.05 22.36 5.29
CA GLN A 115 9.70 22.00 5.75
C GLN A 115 9.28 20.60 5.24
N ILE A 116 9.50 20.31 3.95
CA ILE A 116 9.17 19.01 3.35
C ILE A 116 10.02 17.90 3.99
N ARG A 117 11.33 18.14 4.18
CA ARG A 117 12.21 17.18 4.86
C ARG A 117 11.65 16.80 6.23
N GLU A 118 11.32 17.80 7.05
CA GLU A 118 10.80 17.58 8.39
C GLU A 118 9.44 16.87 8.36
N PHE A 119 8.50 17.35 7.55
CA PHE A 119 7.19 16.75 7.43
C PHE A 119 7.23 15.29 6.96
N VAL A 120 7.98 15.00 5.90
CA VAL A 120 8.03 13.66 5.29
C VAL A 120 8.67 12.64 6.21
N LEU A 121 9.81 13.00 6.81
CA LEU A 121 10.59 12.06 7.62
C LEU A 121 10.07 11.93 9.06
N HIS A 122 9.28 12.89 9.55
CA HIS A 122 8.84 12.88 10.94
C HIS A 122 7.32 12.71 11.12
N TYR A 123 6.50 13.32 10.25
CA TYR A 123 5.06 13.45 10.51
C TYR A 123 4.16 12.79 9.45
N PHE A 124 4.63 12.57 8.23
CA PHE A 124 3.78 12.08 7.13
C PHE A 124 3.04 10.78 7.48
N MET A 125 3.75 9.79 8.03
CA MET A 125 3.13 8.50 8.42
C MET A 125 2.09 8.65 9.54
N ARG A 126 2.14 9.73 10.32
CA ARG A 126 1.19 10.03 11.40
C ARG A 126 -0.12 10.65 10.89
N VAL A 127 -0.12 11.19 9.66
CA VAL A 127 -1.25 11.96 9.08
C VAL A 127 -1.68 11.46 7.70
N SER A 128 -1.31 10.22 7.37
CA SER A 128 -1.58 9.59 6.07
C SER A 128 -3.01 9.05 5.92
N ASP A 129 -3.80 8.99 6.99
CA ASP A 129 -5.24 8.78 6.94
C ASP A 129 -6.01 10.05 7.30
N CYS A 130 -7.21 10.19 6.72
CA CYS A 130 -8.09 11.31 6.99
C CYS A 130 -9.52 10.85 7.21
N ARG A 131 -10.25 11.58 8.06
CA ARG A 131 -11.69 11.42 8.21
C ARG A 131 -12.39 11.95 6.97
N GLN A 132 -13.41 11.23 6.52
CA GLN A 132 -14.31 11.78 5.52
C GLN A 132 -15.11 12.95 6.10
N PRO A 133 -15.46 13.95 5.28
CA PRO A 133 -16.39 14.99 5.70
C PRO A 133 -17.72 14.35 6.14
N GLU A 134 -18.00 14.36 7.44
CA GLU A 134 -19.27 13.88 7.96
C GLU A 134 -20.39 14.84 7.54
N LYS A 135 -21.47 14.31 6.97
CA LYS A 135 -22.70 15.09 6.89
C LYS A 135 -23.21 15.24 8.31
N VAL A 136 -23.11 16.43 8.87
CA VAL A 136 -23.73 16.75 10.15
C VAL A 136 -25.24 16.71 9.97
N ILE A 137 -25.83 15.53 10.13
CA ILE A 137 -27.27 15.35 10.25
C ILE A 137 -27.54 15.34 11.75
N GLU A 138 -27.90 16.50 12.30
CA GLU A 138 -28.38 16.57 13.68
C GLU A 138 -29.71 15.81 13.76
N ILE A 139 -29.67 14.54 14.15
CA ILE A 139 -30.86 13.76 14.49
C ILE A 139 -31.08 13.93 16.01
N PRO A 140 -32.13 14.63 16.45
CA PRO A 140 -32.37 14.84 17.87
C PRO A 140 -32.66 13.51 18.56
N GLY A 141 -31.78 13.09 19.48
CA GLY A 141 -32.00 11.94 20.36
C GLY A 141 -31.19 10.68 20.02
N GLU A 142 -30.36 10.69 18.99
CA GLU A 142 -29.45 9.58 18.69
C GLU A 142 -28.10 9.81 19.40
N ALA A 143 -27.65 8.83 20.19
CA ALA A 143 -26.34 8.90 20.83
C ALA A 143 -25.25 8.79 19.76
N PRO A 144 -24.16 9.57 19.83
CA PRO A 144 -23.08 9.50 18.85
C PRO A 144 -22.40 8.13 18.96
N GLY A 145 -22.72 7.25 18.02
CA GLY A 145 -22.23 5.88 17.98
C GLY A 145 -21.75 5.45 16.60
N GLU A 146 -21.52 6.38 15.67
CA GLU A 146 -21.07 6.03 14.32
C GLU A 146 -19.55 5.87 14.25
N GLU A 147 -19.13 4.75 13.66
CA GLU A 147 -17.74 4.48 13.26
C GLU A 147 -17.36 5.54 12.22
N VAL A 148 -16.49 6.48 12.61
CA VAL A 148 -15.98 7.55 11.75
C VAL A 148 -15.44 6.94 10.45
N GLU A 149 -16.03 7.31 9.31
CA GLU A 149 -15.57 6.82 8.00
C GLU A 149 -14.21 7.46 7.67
N ARG A 150 -13.21 6.62 7.43
CA ARG A 150 -11.83 7.01 7.16
C ARG A 150 -11.42 6.62 5.76
N GLN A 151 -10.48 7.36 5.20
CA GLN A 151 -9.83 7.04 3.94
C GLN A 151 -8.31 7.15 4.08
N GLY A 152 -7.59 6.48 3.19
CA GLY A 152 -6.14 6.48 3.16
C GLY A 152 -5.51 5.39 4.02
N MET A 153 -4.26 5.66 4.44
CA MET A 153 -3.37 4.67 5.05
C MET A 153 -2.99 5.11 6.46
N SER A 154 -3.41 4.35 7.46
CA SER A 154 -2.97 4.60 8.85
C SER A 154 -1.83 3.66 9.21
N PHE A 155 -0.86 4.18 9.95
CA PHE A 155 0.33 3.45 10.38
C PHE A 155 0.41 3.39 11.90
N LYS A 156 0.91 2.28 12.42
CA LYS A 156 1.22 2.10 13.84
C LYS A 156 2.57 1.43 14.03
N GLN A 157 3.47 1.96 14.82
CA GLN A 157 4.73 1.28 15.10
C GLN A 157 4.50 0.11 16.06
N VAL A 158 5.12 -1.05 15.78
CA VAL A 158 4.88 -2.29 16.52
C VAL A 158 6.16 -2.88 17.07
N TYR A 159 7.13 -3.15 16.21
CA TYR A 159 8.38 -3.80 16.63
C TYR A 159 9.59 -2.97 16.21
N TYR A 160 10.70 -3.18 16.91
CA TYR A 160 11.97 -2.57 16.58
C TYR A 160 13.11 -3.54 16.84
N LYS A 161 14.24 -3.28 16.18
CA LYS A 161 15.55 -3.82 16.56
C LYS A 161 16.52 -2.67 16.76
N LEU A 162 17.18 -2.62 17.91
CA LEU A 162 18.19 -1.59 18.21
C LEU A 162 19.49 -1.91 17.47
N LYS A 163 20.07 -0.91 16.79
CA LYS A 163 21.32 -1.06 16.03
C LYS A 163 22.52 -1.37 16.92
N GLY A 164 22.59 -0.73 18.09
CA GLY A 164 23.74 -0.85 19.00
C GLY A 164 23.81 -2.17 19.77
N SER A 165 22.66 -2.69 20.23
CA SER A 165 22.60 -3.91 21.05
C SER A 165 22.10 -5.15 20.29
N GLY A 166 21.43 -4.96 19.15
CA GLY A 166 20.68 -6.02 18.46
C GLY A 166 19.42 -6.46 19.21
N GLU A 167 19.04 -5.78 20.29
CA GLU A 167 17.83 -6.10 21.06
C GLU A 167 16.59 -5.87 20.20
N VAL A 168 15.73 -6.89 20.15
CA VAL A 168 14.43 -6.84 19.48
C VAL A 168 13.35 -6.62 20.54
N GLY A 169 12.52 -5.61 20.32
CA GLY A 169 11.46 -5.21 21.25
C GLY A 169 10.15 -4.87 20.55
N LYS A 170 9.15 -4.56 21.37
CA LYS A 170 7.82 -4.12 20.95
C LYS A 170 7.53 -2.76 21.54
N PHE A 171 7.00 -1.84 20.74
CA PHE A 171 6.56 -0.53 21.21
C PHE A 171 5.39 -0.68 22.19
N PRO A 172 5.35 0.13 23.26
CA PRO A 172 4.16 0.25 24.12
C PRO A 172 2.92 0.69 23.34
N ALA A 173 1.74 0.23 23.78
CA ALA A 173 0.47 0.52 23.11
C ALA A 173 0.13 2.03 23.04
N ASP A 174 0.57 2.80 24.04
CA ASP A 174 0.44 4.26 24.10
C ASP A 174 1.41 5.00 23.17
N GLU A 175 2.39 4.31 22.59
CA GLU A 175 3.35 4.87 21.63
C GLU A 175 3.09 4.39 20.19
N GLU A 176 2.13 3.47 19.94
CA GLU A 176 1.87 2.90 18.62
C GLU A 176 1.56 3.97 17.55
N GLY A 177 0.82 5.02 17.90
CA GLY A 177 0.46 6.11 16.96
C GLY A 177 1.58 7.13 16.75
N THR A 178 2.52 7.24 17.69
CA THR A 178 3.62 8.20 17.64
C THR A 178 4.78 7.60 16.85
N ILE A 179 4.57 7.41 15.55
CA ILE A 179 5.59 6.87 14.64
C ILE A 179 6.87 7.69 14.79
N LEU A 180 7.98 7.06 15.17
CA LEU A 180 9.27 7.73 15.34
C LEU A 180 9.72 8.50 14.09
N ASP A 181 10.64 9.44 14.30
CA ASP A 181 11.35 10.11 13.22
C ASP A 181 12.16 9.08 12.42
N LEU A 182 11.87 8.96 11.13
CA LEU A 182 12.44 7.95 10.25
C LEU A 182 13.95 8.08 10.10
N ARG A 183 14.53 9.27 10.37
CA ARG A 183 15.99 9.49 10.41
C ARG A 183 16.67 8.68 11.51
N GLN A 184 15.93 8.23 12.53
CA GLN A 184 16.46 7.36 13.58
C GLN A 184 16.66 5.91 13.12
N ILE A 185 16.07 5.52 11.98
CA ILE A 185 16.30 4.20 11.36
C ILE A 185 17.65 4.26 10.65
N GLY A 186 18.61 3.49 11.14
CA GLY A 186 20.00 3.51 10.72
C GLY A 186 20.91 4.15 11.76
N ASP A 187 20.40 5.00 12.64
CA ASP A 187 21.19 5.61 13.72
C ASP A 187 20.94 4.92 15.06
N VAL A 188 19.67 4.79 15.44
CA VAL A 188 19.24 4.17 16.70
C VAL A 188 18.73 2.75 16.44
N TYR A 189 17.88 2.61 15.43
CA TYR A 189 17.23 1.36 15.07
C TYR A 189 17.90 0.71 13.86
N GLU A 190 18.10 -0.59 13.88
CA GLU A 190 18.49 -1.35 12.69
C GLU A 190 17.32 -1.48 11.73
N TRP A 191 16.12 -1.74 12.27
CA TRP A 191 14.88 -1.74 11.53
C TRP A 191 13.70 -1.47 12.46
N VAL A 192 12.58 -1.07 11.86
CA VAL A 192 11.29 -0.83 12.54
C VAL A 192 10.20 -1.54 11.74
N ILE A 193 9.28 -2.21 12.44
CA ILE A 193 8.07 -2.77 11.83
C ILE A 193 6.89 -1.90 12.23
N VAL A 194 6.16 -1.43 11.24
CA VAL A 194 4.88 -0.74 11.43
C VAL A 194 3.74 -1.62 10.92
N LYS A 195 2.54 -1.37 11.42
CA LYS A 195 1.30 -1.96 10.95
C LYS A 195 0.58 -0.94 10.08
N LEU A 196 0.35 -1.28 8.83
CA LEU A 196 -0.49 -0.53 7.91
C LEU A 196 -1.92 -1.03 8.01
N ARG A 197 -2.86 -0.09 8.04
CA ARG A 197 -4.28 -0.37 7.81
C ARG A 197 -4.79 0.56 6.72
N VAL A 198 -5.40 -0.04 5.70
CA VAL A 198 -6.03 0.67 4.58
C VAL A 198 -7.54 0.69 4.82
N TRP A 199 -8.12 1.89 4.93
CA TRP A 199 -9.50 2.02 5.40
C TRP A 199 -10.56 1.76 4.32
N ASP A 200 -10.22 2.05 3.07
CA ASP A 200 -11.14 2.05 1.92
C ASP A 200 -10.70 1.08 0.82
N PHE A 201 -9.96 0.03 1.18
CA PHE A 201 -9.62 -1.04 0.24
C PHE A 201 -10.86 -1.89 -0.06
N THR A 202 -11.39 -1.74 -1.28
CA THR A 202 -12.49 -2.56 -1.76
C THR A 202 -12.08 -3.28 -3.03
N VAL A 203 -12.33 -4.60 -3.07
CA VAL A 203 -12.15 -5.38 -4.29
C VAL A 203 -13.50 -5.52 -4.97
N ALA A 204 -13.55 -5.06 -6.21
CA ALA A 204 -14.70 -5.23 -7.07
C ALA A 204 -14.46 -6.41 -8.01
N ILE A 205 -15.29 -7.44 -7.90
CA ILE A 205 -15.29 -8.59 -8.80
C ILE A 205 -16.54 -8.48 -9.69
N GLN A 206 -16.33 -8.52 -11.01
CA GLN A 206 -17.40 -8.57 -12.00
C GLN A 206 -17.35 -9.93 -12.72
N PRO A 207 -17.94 -10.99 -12.12
CA PRO A 207 -17.79 -12.35 -12.63
C PRO A 207 -18.42 -12.57 -14.01
N VAL A 208 -19.28 -11.65 -14.46
CA VAL A 208 -19.98 -11.73 -15.77
C VAL A 208 -19.49 -10.65 -16.74
N GLY A 209 -18.36 -10.01 -16.43
CA GLY A 209 -17.73 -8.99 -17.28
C GLY A 209 -18.30 -7.58 -17.08
N VAL A 210 -17.82 -6.65 -17.91
CA VAL A 210 -18.16 -5.23 -17.85
C VAL A 210 -19.68 -5.03 -18.00
N GLY A 211 -20.30 -4.41 -17.00
CA GLY A 211 -21.75 -4.16 -16.94
C GLY A 211 -22.58 -5.27 -16.27
N GLY A 212 -21.95 -6.37 -15.86
CA GLY A 212 -22.57 -7.40 -15.03
C GLY A 212 -22.74 -7.01 -13.56
N PRO A 213 -23.38 -7.88 -12.74
CA PRO A 213 -23.46 -7.65 -11.30
C PRO A 213 -22.06 -7.51 -10.69
N LYS A 214 -21.86 -6.45 -9.92
CA LYS A 214 -20.59 -6.13 -9.24
C LYS A 214 -20.66 -6.63 -7.81
N LEU A 215 -19.83 -7.60 -7.44
CA LEU A 215 -19.59 -7.97 -6.06
C LEU A 215 -18.46 -7.07 -5.53
N THR A 216 -18.75 -6.20 -4.57
CA THR A 216 -17.73 -5.37 -3.92
C THR A 216 -17.50 -5.91 -2.52
N VAL A 217 -16.29 -6.36 -2.23
CA VAL A 217 -15.92 -6.86 -0.90
C VAL A 217 -14.95 -5.88 -0.26
N PRO A 218 -15.28 -5.29 0.90
CA PRO A 218 -14.31 -4.52 1.67
C PRO A 218 -13.26 -5.47 2.25
N LEU A 219 -11.99 -5.20 1.95
CA LEU A 219 -10.87 -5.88 2.57
C LEU A 219 -10.34 -4.95 3.68
N LYS A 220 -10.89 -5.11 4.89
CA LYS A 220 -10.30 -4.51 6.09
C LYS A 220 -9.07 -5.34 6.45
N GLU A 221 -7.98 -5.14 5.71
CA GLU A 221 -6.71 -5.83 5.94
C GLU A 221 -5.73 -4.92 6.66
N GLU A 222 -5.01 -5.52 7.60
CA GLU A 222 -3.85 -4.94 8.24
C GLU A 222 -2.61 -5.71 7.78
N SER A 223 -1.47 -5.04 7.67
CA SER A 223 -0.24 -5.66 7.22
C SER A 223 0.96 -5.12 7.95
N TYR A 224 1.94 -5.97 8.16
CA TYR A 224 3.21 -5.56 8.74
C TYR A 224 4.12 -5.05 7.62
N LEU A 225 4.69 -3.87 7.82
CA LEU A 225 5.63 -3.24 6.91
C LEU A 225 6.97 -3.13 7.62
N LEU A 226 8.04 -3.57 6.96
CA LEU A 226 9.40 -3.45 7.44
C LEU A 226 10.06 -2.22 6.83
N LEU A 227 10.53 -1.33 7.70
CA LEU A 227 11.39 -0.20 7.35
C LEU A 227 12.82 -0.48 7.80
N THR A 228 13.76 -0.28 6.87
CA THR A 228 15.21 -0.38 7.10
C THR A 228 15.87 0.88 6.53
N PRO A 229 17.15 1.16 6.86
CA PRO A 229 17.84 2.35 6.38
C PRO A 229 17.88 2.43 4.85
N ASP A 230 18.00 1.28 4.17
CA ASP A 230 18.01 1.19 2.70
C ASP A 230 16.71 1.67 2.03
N PHE A 231 15.63 1.78 2.80
CA PHE A 231 14.36 2.31 2.33
C PHE A 231 14.13 3.77 2.70
N ILE A 232 14.97 4.40 3.52
CA ILE A 232 14.83 5.81 3.89
C ILE A 232 15.63 6.67 2.92
N VAL A 233 15.04 7.80 2.51
CA VAL A 233 15.65 8.76 1.59
C VAL A 233 15.70 10.10 2.30
N ASP A 234 16.91 10.59 2.53
CA ASP A 234 17.17 11.89 3.16
C ASP A 234 18.37 12.53 2.47
N GLU A 235 18.15 13.05 1.26
CA GLU A 235 19.22 13.53 0.39
C GLU A 235 19.06 15.02 0.08
N GLU A 236 20.12 15.79 0.31
CA GLU A 236 20.20 17.19 -0.09
C GLU A 236 20.94 17.33 -1.42
N ASN A 237 20.37 18.11 -2.36
CA ASN A 237 20.92 18.34 -3.70
C ASN A 237 21.35 17.05 -4.43
N PRO A 238 20.46 16.05 -4.57
CA PRO A 238 20.81 14.75 -5.16
C PRO A 238 21.22 14.85 -6.63
N GLU A 239 20.64 15.80 -7.37
CA GLU A 239 20.93 16.08 -8.78
C GLU A 239 20.69 17.55 -9.14
N GLU A 240 21.17 17.98 -10.31
CA GLU A 240 20.96 19.34 -10.82
C GLU A 240 19.46 19.64 -10.96
N GLY A 241 19.02 20.79 -10.43
CA GLY A 241 17.60 21.18 -10.44
C GLY A 241 16.78 20.72 -9.23
N LEU A 242 17.33 19.87 -8.34
CA LEU A 242 16.69 19.44 -7.10
C LEU A 242 17.40 20.03 -5.87
N LEU A 243 16.63 20.61 -4.94
CA LEU A 243 17.10 21.05 -3.63
C LEU A 243 17.15 19.89 -2.63
N GLY A 244 16.31 18.88 -2.81
CA GLY A 244 16.34 17.68 -1.99
C GLY A 244 15.31 16.63 -2.39
N GLU A 245 15.54 15.42 -1.89
CA GLU A 245 14.72 14.25 -2.09
C GLU A 245 14.52 13.56 -0.73
N TYR A 246 13.27 13.44 -0.30
CA TYR A 246 12.90 12.94 1.03
C TYR A 246 11.80 11.93 0.93
N GLY A 247 11.91 10.83 1.64
CA GLY A 247 10.90 9.79 1.54
C GLY A 247 11.25 8.55 2.32
N PHE A 248 10.38 7.58 2.16
CA PHE A 248 10.55 6.28 2.76
C PHE A 248 9.91 5.22 1.86
N GLY A 249 10.46 4.03 1.94
CA GLY A 249 9.86 2.82 1.44
C GLY A 249 9.75 1.78 2.53
N TYR A 250 9.19 0.66 2.13
CA TYR A 250 9.02 -0.49 2.99
C TYR A 250 8.76 -1.74 2.17
N THR A 251 8.99 -2.88 2.80
CA THR A 251 8.56 -4.18 2.29
C THR A 251 7.47 -4.78 3.17
N PHE A 252 6.58 -5.57 2.57
CA PHE A 252 5.47 -6.19 3.28
C PHE A 252 5.92 -7.52 3.89
N ILE A 253 5.59 -7.73 5.16
CA ILE A 253 5.71 -9.02 5.83
C ILE A 253 4.33 -9.68 5.79
N LYS A 254 4.30 -10.91 5.27
CA LYS A 254 3.08 -11.70 5.18
C LYS A 254 2.52 -12.00 6.57
N ASN A 255 1.21 -11.86 6.72
CA ASN A 255 0.53 -12.21 7.95
C ASN A 255 0.60 -13.73 8.21
N PRO A 256 0.91 -14.18 9.44
CA PRO A 256 0.94 -15.60 9.76
C PRO A 256 -0.45 -16.24 9.71
N SER A 257 -1.50 -15.47 10.00
CA SER A 257 -2.89 -15.89 9.88
C SER A 257 -3.43 -15.63 8.48
N ARG A 258 -3.91 -16.67 7.79
CA ARG A 258 -4.52 -16.53 6.46
C ARG A 258 -5.98 -16.10 6.54
N GLY A 259 -6.34 -15.10 5.76
CA GLY A 259 -7.71 -14.68 5.55
C GLY A 259 -8.44 -15.57 4.51
N PRO A 260 -9.75 -15.34 4.29
CA PRO A 260 -10.50 -15.97 3.20
C PRO A 260 -10.04 -15.51 1.80
N PHE A 261 -9.34 -14.37 1.73
CA PHE A 261 -8.70 -13.87 0.52
C PHE A 261 -7.24 -14.31 0.48
N ALA A 262 -6.76 -14.62 -0.72
CA ALA A 262 -5.36 -14.98 -0.98
C ALA A 262 -4.60 -13.82 -1.65
N TYR A 263 -5.24 -12.66 -1.72
CA TYR A 263 -4.71 -11.44 -2.29
C TYR A 263 -5.05 -10.27 -1.39
N GLY A 264 -4.03 -9.45 -1.12
CA GLY A 264 -4.11 -8.23 -0.34
C GLY A 264 -2.78 -7.94 0.35
N PRO A 265 -2.63 -6.75 0.96
CA PRO A 265 -1.42 -6.33 1.65
C PRO A 265 -0.82 -7.38 2.59
N GLY A 266 -1.66 -8.20 3.25
CA GLY A 266 -1.22 -9.19 4.22
C GLY A 266 -0.84 -10.55 3.61
N GLU A 267 -1.08 -10.77 2.32
CA GLU A 267 -0.92 -12.08 1.65
C GLU A 267 0.23 -12.08 0.62
N PHE A 268 0.82 -10.92 0.34
CA PHE A 268 1.93 -10.79 -0.60
C PHE A 268 3.11 -11.69 -0.20
N GLU A 269 3.63 -12.41 -1.18
CA GLU A 269 4.84 -13.22 -1.03
C GLU A 269 6.08 -12.32 -1.06
N ALA A 270 6.05 -11.26 -1.87
CA ALA A 270 7.05 -10.20 -1.87
C ALA A 270 6.37 -8.92 -2.37
N ALA A 271 6.58 -7.82 -1.67
CA ALA A 271 6.14 -6.51 -2.13
C ALA A 271 7.06 -5.40 -1.60
N PHE A 272 7.16 -4.33 -2.38
CA PHE A 272 7.95 -3.14 -2.10
C PHE A 272 7.12 -1.92 -2.47
N GLN A 273 7.11 -0.92 -1.60
CA GLN A 273 6.49 0.37 -1.87
C GLN A 273 7.44 1.48 -1.45
N ARG A 274 7.46 2.59 -2.19
CA ARG A 274 8.22 3.79 -1.85
C ARG A 274 7.40 5.03 -2.16
N ILE A 275 7.40 5.99 -1.24
CA ILE A 275 6.80 7.31 -1.36
C ILE A 275 7.93 8.33 -1.24
N ASN A 276 8.13 9.14 -2.26
CA ASN A 276 9.28 10.01 -2.37
C ASN A 276 8.91 11.41 -2.84
N PHE A 277 9.35 12.42 -2.10
CA PHE A 277 9.10 13.84 -2.33
C PHE A 277 10.35 14.49 -2.90
N ARG A 278 10.23 15.06 -4.09
CA ARG A 278 11.30 15.79 -4.76
C ARG A 278 11.00 17.28 -4.75
N VAL A 279 11.89 18.06 -4.15
CA VAL A 279 11.76 19.52 -4.09
C VAL A 279 12.69 20.14 -5.11
N ARG A 280 12.12 20.79 -6.13
CA ARG A 280 12.87 21.47 -7.20
C ARG A 280 13.45 22.81 -6.72
N GLU A 281 14.38 23.38 -7.49
CA GLU A 281 14.98 24.70 -7.23
C GLU A 281 13.97 25.85 -7.10
N ASN A 282 12.82 25.76 -7.78
CA ASN A 282 11.73 26.72 -7.67
C ASN A 282 10.81 26.46 -6.45
N GLY A 283 11.12 25.44 -5.65
CA GLY A 283 10.36 24.97 -4.49
C GLY A 283 9.14 24.11 -4.83
N GLU A 284 8.84 23.86 -6.11
CA GLU A 284 7.82 22.90 -6.50
C GLU A 284 8.16 21.52 -5.91
N THR A 285 7.16 20.88 -5.30
CA THR A 285 7.31 19.56 -4.71
C THR A 285 6.47 18.56 -5.50
N ASN A 286 7.12 17.56 -6.10
CA ASN A 286 6.46 16.42 -6.73
C ASN A 286 6.58 15.22 -5.80
N VAL A 287 5.54 14.39 -5.76
CA VAL A 287 5.56 13.10 -5.07
C VAL A 287 5.53 12.00 -6.10
N ARG A 288 6.51 11.10 -5.99
CA ARG A 288 6.59 9.88 -6.79
C ARG A 288 6.37 8.69 -5.88
N MET A 289 5.34 7.93 -6.16
CA MET A 289 4.97 6.71 -5.44
C MET A 289 5.14 5.52 -6.35
N ILE A 290 5.75 4.47 -5.84
CA ILE A 290 5.91 3.21 -6.56
C ILE A 290 5.43 2.09 -5.66
N PHE A 291 4.77 1.12 -6.27
CA PHE A 291 4.40 -0.14 -5.63
C PHE A 291 4.72 -1.29 -6.58
N VAL A 292 5.36 -2.32 -6.05
CA VAL A 292 5.70 -3.55 -6.76
C VAL A 292 5.30 -4.71 -5.87
N SER A 293 4.59 -5.68 -6.42
CA SER A 293 4.22 -6.91 -5.71
C SER A 293 4.30 -8.12 -6.62
N ASN A 294 4.40 -9.30 -6.02
CA ASN A 294 4.22 -10.53 -6.75
C ASN A 294 2.82 -10.59 -7.40
N ARG A 295 2.74 -11.16 -8.60
CA ARG A 295 1.44 -11.54 -9.17
C ARG A 295 0.88 -12.69 -8.33
N PRO A 296 -0.37 -12.59 -7.85
CA PRO A 296 -0.92 -13.63 -7.00
C PRO A 296 -1.30 -14.85 -7.84
N ASP A 297 -0.84 -16.03 -7.43
CA ASP A 297 -1.28 -17.29 -8.03
C ASP A 297 -2.73 -17.64 -7.66
N LYS A 298 -3.29 -16.96 -6.65
CA LYS A 298 -4.65 -17.14 -6.12
C LYS A 298 -5.22 -15.83 -5.60
N ILE A 299 -6.52 -15.64 -5.80
CA ILE A 299 -7.32 -14.51 -5.30
C ILE A 299 -8.07 -14.89 -4.02
N MET A 300 -8.48 -16.15 -3.90
CA MET A 300 -9.27 -16.64 -2.75
C MET A 300 -8.67 -17.89 -2.12
N ASN A 301 -8.69 -17.93 -0.78
CA ASN A 301 -8.31 -19.07 0.05
C ASN A 301 -9.54 -19.94 0.41
N LEU A 302 -10.51 -20.06 -0.49
CA LEU A 302 -11.69 -20.89 -0.26
C LEU A 302 -11.54 -22.27 -0.92
N PRO A 303 -11.85 -23.37 -0.21
CA PRO A 303 -12.08 -24.65 -0.87
C PRO A 303 -13.36 -24.54 -1.71
N PHE A 304 -13.21 -24.27 -3.00
CA PHE A 304 -14.31 -24.08 -3.92
C PHE A 304 -14.51 -25.32 -4.79
N ASP A 305 -15.76 -25.78 -4.92
CA ASP A 305 -16.18 -26.75 -5.94
C ASP A 305 -16.76 -25.98 -7.14
N PRO A 306 -15.96 -25.71 -8.18
CA PRO A 306 -16.40 -24.90 -9.32
C PRO A 306 -17.52 -25.58 -10.10
N VAL A 307 -17.54 -26.91 -10.16
CA VAL A 307 -18.58 -27.67 -10.84
C VAL A 307 -19.87 -27.55 -10.05
N GLY A 308 -19.82 -27.77 -8.74
CA GLY A 308 -20.98 -27.59 -7.87
C GLY A 308 -21.57 -26.18 -7.96
N TRP A 309 -20.74 -25.14 -7.89
CA TRP A 309 -21.20 -23.75 -7.91
C TRP A 309 -21.75 -23.32 -9.26
N SER A 310 -21.06 -23.63 -10.37
CA SER A 310 -21.51 -23.25 -11.71
C SER A 310 -22.83 -23.94 -12.09
N PHE A 311 -23.02 -25.20 -11.71
CA PHE A 311 -24.32 -25.86 -11.84
C PHE A 311 -25.39 -25.26 -10.93
N SER A 312 -25.03 -24.83 -9.72
CA SER A 312 -25.99 -24.13 -8.83
C SER A 312 -26.44 -22.78 -9.42
N LEU A 313 -25.53 -22.03 -10.02
CA LEU A 313 -25.83 -20.76 -10.68
C LEU A 313 -26.66 -20.99 -11.96
N ALA A 314 -26.28 -21.99 -12.77
CA ALA A 314 -27.03 -22.37 -13.96
C ALA A 314 -28.44 -22.84 -13.58
N ASP A 315 -28.60 -23.57 -12.48
CA ASP A 315 -29.91 -23.93 -11.93
C ASP A 315 -30.69 -22.72 -11.46
N LEU A 316 -30.07 -21.75 -10.80
CA LEU A 316 -30.75 -20.52 -10.41
C LEU A 316 -31.37 -19.81 -11.63
N VAL A 317 -30.60 -19.66 -12.72
CA VAL A 317 -31.04 -18.99 -13.95
C VAL A 317 -32.04 -19.83 -14.74
N SER A 318 -31.87 -21.16 -14.73
CA SER A 318 -32.70 -22.11 -15.48
C SER A 318 -33.87 -22.69 -14.67
N PHE A 319 -34.11 -22.18 -13.46
CA PHE A 319 -35.09 -22.73 -12.51
C PHE A 319 -34.91 -24.24 -12.24
N GLY A 320 -33.65 -24.68 -12.12
CA GLY A 320 -33.26 -26.05 -11.79
C GLY A 320 -33.20 -27.00 -12.99
N MET A 321 -33.31 -26.49 -14.21
CA MET A 321 -33.32 -27.32 -15.42
C MET A 321 -31.90 -27.69 -15.88
N ALA A 322 -30.91 -26.84 -15.64
CA ALA A 322 -29.53 -27.06 -16.07
C ALA A 322 -28.93 -28.33 -15.48
N SER A 323 -28.96 -28.51 -14.16
CA SER A 323 -28.50 -29.76 -13.53
C SER A 323 -29.29 -30.96 -14.00
N ARG A 324 -30.61 -30.83 -14.25
CA ARG A 324 -31.42 -31.95 -14.72
C ARG A 324 -31.02 -32.46 -16.10
N TYR A 325 -30.74 -31.56 -17.05
CA TYR A 325 -30.36 -31.96 -18.42
C TYR A 325 -28.88 -32.26 -18.57
N LEU A 326 -28.04 -31.61 -17.77
CA LEU A 326 -26.58 -31.73 -17.84
C LEU A 326 -26.01 -32.62 -16.73
N GLN A 327 -26.85 -33.38 -16.01
CA GLN A 327 -26.41 -34.28 -14.94
C GLN A 327 -25.27 -35.22 -15.37
N PRO A 328 -25.30 -35.89 -16.54
CA PRO A 328 -24.20 -36.75 -16.96
C PRO A 328 -22.88 -35.99 -17.18
N VAL A 329 -22.98 -34.72 -17.57
CA VAL A 329 -21.82 -33.83 -17.73
C VAL A 329 -21.32 -33.39 -16.35
N LYS A 330 -22.22 -33.04 -15.43
CA LYS A 330 -21.92 -32.72 -14.04
C LYS A 330 -21.15 -33.85 -13.37
N ASP A 331 -21.68 -35.07 -13.43
CA ASP A 331 -21.10 -36.26 -12.79
C ASP A 331 -19.72 -36.59 -13.37
N SER A 332 -19.55 -36.42 -14.70
CA SER A 332 -18.26 -36.59 -15.37
C SER A 332 -17.23 -35.55 -14.94
N LEU A 333 -17.65 -34.28 -14.82
CA LEU A 333 -16.78 -33.17 -14.37
C LEU A 333 -16.46 -33.25 -12.87
N GLU A 334 -17.40 -33.71 -12.05
CA GLU A 334 -17.21 -33.93 -10.61
C GLU A 334 -16.30 -35.12 -10.31
N GLY A 335 -16.20 -36.09 -11.22
CA GLY A 335 -15.28 -37.22 -11.15
C GLY A 335 -13.83 -36.90 -11.52
N LEU A 336 -13.58 -35.72 -12.12
CA LEU A 336 -12.23 -35.23 -12.32
C LEU A 336 -11.63 -34.80 -10.96
N PRO A 337 -10.31 -34.90 -10.76
CA PRO A 337 -9.63 -34.41 -9.56
C PRO A 337 -9.57 -32.87 -9.49
N LEU A 338 -10.62 -32.18 -9.96
CA LEU A 338 -10.85 -30.76 -9.77
C LEU A 338 -11.26 -30.43 -8.33
N LYS A 339 -11.66 -31.44 -7.53
CA LYS A 339 -12.00 -31.34 -6.09
C LYS A 339 -10.77 -31.27 -5.16
N GLY A 340 -9.57 -31.01 -5.69
CA GLY A 340 -8.39 -30.75 -4.88
C GLY A 340 -8.45 -29.34 -4.29
N GLY A 341 -8.46 -29.23 -2.95
CA GLY A 341 -8.70 -28.00 -2.18
C GLY A 341 -7.67 -26.87 -2.30
N ASN A 342 -7.18 -26.60 -3.51
CA ASN A 342 -6.24 -25.52 -3.81
C ASN A 342 -6.59 -24.77 -5.10
N MET A 343 -7.75 -25.03 -5.71
CA MET A 343 -8.20 -24.31 -6.90
C MET A 343 -8.77 -22.93 -6.52
N ASP A 344 -8.27 -21.87 -7.16
CA ASP A 344 -8.85 -20.54 -7.02
C ASP A 344 -10.16 -20.45 -7.83
N PRO A 345 -11.33 -20.25 -7.17
CA PRO A 345 -12.62 -20.10 -7.85
C PRO A 345 -12.60 -19.07 -8.97
N THR A 346 -11.96 -17.92 -8.73
CA THR A 346 -12.01 -16.76 -9.61
C THR A 346 -11.25 -17.07 -10.90
N MET A 347 -10.01 -17.53 -10.75
CA MET A 347 -9.14 -17.88 -11.88
C MET A 347 -9.67 -19.08 -12.65
N ALA A 348 -10.21 -20.09 -11.96
CA ALA A 348 -10.84 -21.24 -12.61
C ALA A 348 -12.08 -20.86 -13.43
N ALA A 349 -12.94 -19.99 -12.89
CA ALA A 349 -14.12 -19.50 -13.61
C ALA A 349 -13.74 -18.69 -14.86
N MET A 350 -12.75 -17.80 -14.76
CA MET A 350 -12.23 -17.05 -15.91
C MET A 350 -11.66 -17.98 -16.97
N GLY A 351 -10.84 -18.96 -16.57
CA GLY A 351 -10.25 -19.95 -17.49
C GLY A 351 -11.32 -20.79 -18.20
N LEU A 352 -12.34 -21.24 -17.47
CA LEU A 352 -13.47 -21.98 -18.04
C LEU A 352 -14.27 -21.13 -19.02
N LEU A 353 -14.64 -19.91 -18.65
CA LEU A 353 -15.39 -19.00 -19.53
C LEU A 353 -14.60 -18.68 -20.80
N ASN A 354 -13.30 -18.44 -20.67
CA ASN A 354 -12.45 -18.17 -21.83
C ASN A 354 -12.33 -19.39 -22.75
N THR A 355 -12.24 -20.60 -22.17
CA THR A 355 -12.26 -21.85 -22.92
C THR A 355 -13.59 -22.06 -23.64
N MET A 356 -14.72 -21.89 -22.95
CA MET A 356 -16.06 -22.09 -23.50
C MET A 356 -16.41 -21.09 -24.60
N THR A 357 -15.84 -19.88 -24.54
CA THR A 357 -16.10 -18.80 -25.51
C THR A 357 -15.03 -18.72 -26.61
N GLY A 358 -14.08 -19.65 -26.65
CA GLY A 358 -13.00 -19.66 -27.64
C GLY A 358 -12.13 -18.40 -27.60
N GLY A 359 -11.87 -17.86 -26.41
CA GLY A 359 -11.07 -16.64 -26.23
C GLY A 359 -11.88 -15.33 -26.22
N GLN A 360 -13.20 -15.38 -26.49
CA GLN A 360 -14.01 -14.16 -26.55
C GLN A 360 -14.26 -13.52 -25.18
N ALA A 361 -14.32 -14.31 -24.10
CA ALA A 361 -14.45 -13.78 -22.74
C ALA A 361 -13.30 -12.82 -22.40
N ALA A 362 -12.05 -13.25 -22.64
CA ALA A 362 -10.89 -12.39 -22.41
C ALA A 362 -10.84 -11.22 -23.39
N SER A 363 -11.06 -11.46 -24.70
CA SER A 363 -10.83 -10.42 -25.73
C SER A 363 -11.95 -9.40 -25.93
N ARG A 364 -13.20 -9.73 -25.54
CA ARG A 364 -14.37 -8.84 -25.75
C ARG A 364 -15.01 -8.35 -24.45
N PHE A 365 -14.79 -9.05 -23.35
CA PHE A 365 -15.46 -8.78 -22.08
C PHE A 365 -14.48 -8.54 -20.94
N ASP A 366 -13.17 -8.49 -21.24
CA ASP A 366 -12.09 -8.20 -20.28
C ASP A 366 -12.09 -9.18 -19.10
N LEU A 367 -12.46 -10.44 -19.36
CA LEU A 367 -12.47 -11.53 -18.39
C LEU A 367 -11.15 -12.30 -18.42
N SER A 368 -10.07 -11.65 -17.99
CA SER A 368 -8.75 -12.27 -17.83
C SER A 368 -8.14 -11.95 -16.47
N SER A 369 -7.15 -12.75 -16.07
CA SER A 369 -6.33 -12.47 -14.89
C SER A 369 -5.60 -11.15 -15.00
N ASP A 370 -5.15 -10.79 -16.20
CA ASP A 370 -4.40 -9.56 -16.43
C ASP A 370 -5.30 -8.34 -16.22
N GLU A 371 -6.54 -8.38 -16.71
CA GLU A 371 -7.51 -7.30 -16.47
C GLU A 371 -7.92 -7.20 -14.99
N LEU A 372 -8.00 -8.33 -14.28
CA LEU A 372 -8.19 -8.32 -12.84
C LEU A 372 -7.00 -7.65 -12.13
N TYR A 373 -5.76 -8.00 -12.50
CA TYR A 373 -4.54 -7.43 -11.93
C TYR A 373 -4.42 -5.93 -12.26
N LYS A 374 -4.75 -5.51 -13.48
CA LYS A 374 -4.87 -4.09 -13.84
C LYS A 374 -5.88 -3.38 -12.95
N GLY A 375 -7.03 -4.01 -12.70
CA GLY A 375 -8.04 -3.51 -11.75
C GLY A 375 -7.49 -3.31 -10.33
N PHE A 376 -6.64 -4.22 -9.85
CA PHE A 376 -5.96 -4.06 -8.56
C PHE A 376 -4.97 -2.90 -8.56
N LEU A 377 -4.18 -2.75 -9.62
CA LEU A 377 -3.22 -1.64 -9.76
C LEU A 377 -3.93 -0.27 -9.83
N VAL A 378 -5.06 -0.19 -10.52
CA VAL A 378 -5.92 1.01 -10.54
C VAL A 378 -6.43 1.34 -9.13
N GLN A 379 -6.87 0.33 -8.37
CA GLN A 379 -7.32 0.53 -6.99
C GLN A 379 -6.18 1.01 -6.09
N HIS A 380 -4.98 0.45 -6.23
CA HIS A 380 -3.80 0.86 -5.46
C HIS A 380 -3.37 2.30 -5.80
N SER A 381 -3.37 2.67 -7.09
CA SER A 381 -3.11 4.05 -7.52
C SER A 381 -4.11 5.06 -6.96
N ARG A 382 -5.39 4.68 -6.83
CA ARG A 382 -6.39 5.53 -6.14
C ARG A 382 -6.04 5.76 -4.67
N GLN A 383 -5.52 4.74 -3.99
CA GLN A 383 -5.14 4.84 -2.58
C GLN A 383 -3.91 5.71 -2.37
N HIS A 384 -2.92 5.58 -3.25
CA HIS A 384 -1.81 6.52 -3.35
C HIS A 384 -2.33 7.97 -3.46
N TYR A 385 -3.20 8.20 -4.44
CA TYR A 385 -3.78 9.52 -4.67
C TYR A 385 -4.52 10.06 -3.43
N GLN A 386 -5.40 9.26 -2.83
CA GLN A 386 -6.15 9.65 -1.63
C GLN A 386 -5.24 9.94 -0.43
N THR A 387 -4.20 9.14 -0.23
CA THR A 387 -3.20 9.36 0.84
C THR A 387 -2.48 10.69 0.66
N ILE A 388 -2.05 10.99 -0.58
CA ILE A 388 -1.36 12.26 -0.87
C ILE A 388 -2.29 13.45 -0.71
N MET A 389 -3.53 13.37 -1.21
CA MET A 389 -4.50 14.46 -1.02
C MET A 389 -4.89 14.67 0.44
N GLY A 390 -5.06 13.57 1.20
CA GLY A 390 -5.34 13.63 2.64
C GLY A 390 -4.20 14.30 3.41
N SER A 391 -2.97 13.85 3.20
CA SER A 391 -1.78 14.43 3.84
C SER A 391 -1.57 15.91 3.43
N HIS A 392 -1.86 16.27 2.17
CA HIS A 392 -1.72 17.65 1.68
C HIS A 392 -2.67 18.64 2.38
N ALA A 393 -3.87 18.18 2.72
CA ALA A 393 -4.82 18.98 3.49
C ALA A 393 -4.27 19.32 4.89
N THR A 394 -3.57 18.38 5.54
CA THR A 394 -2.88 18.62 6.81
C THR A 394 -1.64 19.49 6.63
N TRP A 395 -0.80 19.19 5.64
CA TRP A 395 0.40 19.96 5.28
C TRP A 395 0.13 21.47 5.23
N ARG A 396 -0.95 21.88 4.55
CA ARG A 396 -1.30 23.29 4.38
C ARG A 396 -1.96 23.96 5.60
N GLN A 397 -2.37 23.20 6.60
CA GLN A 397 -2.96 23.75 7.83
C GLN A 397 -1.88 24.22 8.82
N ILE A 398 -0.69 23.65 8.74
CA ILE A 398 0.40 23.92 9.67
C ILE A 398 1.35 24.92 9.01
N PRO A 399 1.55 26.10 9.63
CA PRO A 399 2.31 27.18 8.99
C PRO A 399 3.82 26.93 9.00
N ASP A 400 4.34 26.19 9.98
CA ASP A 400 5.78 25.98 10.16
C ASP A 400 6.07 24.61 10.80
N TRP A 401 6.32 23.60 9.97
CA TRP A 401 6.70 22.25 10.39
C TRP A 401 8.05 22.17 11.11
N LEU A 402 8.89 23.20 11.03
CA LEU A 402 10.17 23.27 11.75
C LEU A 402 9.99 23.79 13.19
N ASP A 403 8.85 24.41 13.51
CA ASP A 403 8.47 24.80 14.86
C ASP A 403 7.54 23.75 15.47
N GLU A 404 8.10 22.88 16.32
CA GLU A 404 7.36 21.82 17.01
C GLU A 404 6.16 22.36 17.80
N GLN A 405 6.22 23.60 18.31
CA GLN A 405 5.10 24.21 19.04
C GLN A 405 3.92 24.59 18.12
N SER A 406 4.18 24.70 16.82
CA SER A 406 3.16 25.00 15.81
C SER A 406 2.43 23.73 15.34
N VAL A 407 3.02 22.55 15.59
CA VAL A 407 2.44 21.26 15.22
C VAL A 407 1.36 20.85 16.23
N PRO A 408 0.10 20.64 15.80
CA PRO A 408 -0.98 20.24 16.70
C PRO A 408 -0.70 18.90 17.40
N GLN A 409 -1.15 18.77 18.64
CA GLN A 409 -0.95 17.55 19.44
C GLN A 409 -1.46 16.27 18.76
N TRP A 410 -2.54 16.36 17.98
CA TRP A 410 -3.07 15.21 17.24
C TRP A 410 -2.10 14.71 16.16
N VAL A 411 -1.36 15.62 15.50
CA VAL A 411 -0.30 15.25 14.54
C VAL A 411 0.87 14.61 15.24
N VAL A 412 1.29 15.19 16.39
CA VAL A 412 2.39 14.64 17.20
C VAL A 412 2.06 13.22 17.66
N ALA A 413 0.84 13.00 18.16
CA ALA A 413 0.38 11.71 18.66
C ALA A 413 0.01 10.68 17.56
N GLY A 414 -0.11 11.12 16.30
CA GLY A 414 -0.65 10.30 15.20
C GLY A 414 -2.12 9.95 15.35
N GLU A 415 -2.89 10.85 15.95
CA GLU A 415 -4.33 10.79 16.02
C GLU A 415 -4.90 11.49 14.79
N SER A 416 -5.66 10.79 13.94
CA SER A 416 -6.31 11.44 12.79
C SER A 416 -7.17 12.65 13.17
N ALA A 417 -6.97 13.78 12.47
CA ALA A 417 -7.86 14.94 12.51
C ALA A 417 -9.31 14.58 12.20
#